data_AF-A0A527HQP3-F1
#
_entry.id   AF-A0A527HQP3-F1
#
_cell.length_a   1.000
_cell.length_b   1.000
_cell.length_c   1.000
_cell.angle_alpha   90.00
_cell.angle_beta   90.00
_cell.angle_gamma   90.00
#
_symmetry.space_group_name_H-M   'P 1'
#
loop_
_entity.id
_entity.type
_entity.pdbx_description
1 polymer ?
#
loop_
_entity_poly.entity_id
_entity_poly.type
_entity_poly.pdbx_seq_one_letter_code
_entity_poly.pdbx_strand_id
1 'polypeptide(L)'
;MTARGYVGSDFDLHQLIDHESREETATAMGRLLVSDRLAGRMGERIVAGNERFRGRAGEQVRRDYIEFVLKETDLRIHACDYGWCVFQSETSRCGGEVAPSEAGRSPSVCLGCANMVIEARHAPYWRDRRARNEALMPGANPMTAAVLTEAIDQCEYVLNSIGGDDEHI
;
A
#
# COMPACT_ATOMS: atom_id res chain seq x y z
N MET A 1 11.66 20.08 38.50
CA MET A 1 12.61 18.96 38.67
C MET A 1 11.87 17.67 38.32
N THR A 2 11.93 17.25 37.06
CA THR A 2 11.40 15.96 36.57
C THR A 2 12.59 15.16 36.06
N ALA A 3 13.19 14.36 36.96
CA ALA A 3 13.95 13.18 36.59
C ALA A 3 12.94 12.18 35.97
N ARG A 4 13.23 11.28 35.02
CA ARG A 4 14.46 10.55 34.69
C ARG A 4 14.21 9.85 33.34
N GLY A 5 15.19 9.89 32.45
CA GLY A 5 15.43 9.06 31.26
C GLY A 5 14.30 8.21 30.67
N TYR A 6 13.76 8.66 29.53
CA TYR A 6 13.28 7.77 28.48
C TYR A 6 14.45 7.50 27.53
N VAL A 7 15.51 6.87 28.04
CA VAL A 7 16.66 6.46 27.25
C VAL A 7 16.98 5.03 27.63
N GLY A 8 16.22 4.13 27.03
CA GLY A 8 16.47 2.70 27.01
C GLY A 8 15.87 2.20 25.71
N SER A 9 16.66 1.49 24.91
CA SER A 9 16.14 0.57 23.91
C SER A 9 15.21 -0.39 24.65
N ASP A 10 13.92 -0.09 24.68
CA ASP A 10 12.92 -0.96 25.26
C ASP A 10 12.79 -2.14 24.30
N PHE A 11 13.60 -3.15 24.58
CA PHE A 11 13.71 -4.36 23.77
C PHE A 11 12.38 -5.08 23.68
N ASP A 12 11.57 -5.03 24.75
CA ASP A 12 10.24 -5.64 24.79
C ASP A 12 9.28 -4.86 23.88
N LEU A 13 9.34 -3.52 23.87
CA LEU A 13 8.58 -2.70 22.94
C LEU A 13 9.01 -2.93 21.48
N HIS A 14 10.32 -3.02 21.20
CA HIS A 14 10.80 -3.32 19.84
C HIS A 14 10.33 -4.70 19.37
N GLN A 15 10.39 -5.72 20.23
CA GLN A 15 9.87 -7.05 19.93
C GLN A 15 8.37 -7.04 19.64
N LEU A 16 7.59 -6.26 20.41
CA LEU A 16 6.16 -6.16 20.21
C LEU A 16 5.82 -5.48 18.87
N ILE A 17 6.50 -4.38 18.54
CA ILE A 17 6.35 -3.68 17.26
C ILE A 17 6.74 -4.60 16.10
N ASP A 18 7.85 -5.34 16.23
CA ASP A 18 8.30 -6.27 15.21
C ASP A 18 7.32 -7.41 14.98
N HIS A 19 6.74 -7.94 16.06
CA HIS A 19 5.72 -8.97 16.01
C HIS A 19 4.46 -8.46 15.30
N GLU A 20 3.95 -7.31 15.69
CA GLU A 20 2.76 -6.70 15.07
C GLU A 20 3.02 -6.42 13.58
N SER A 21 4.18 -5.85 13.23
CA SER A 21 4.56 -5.59 11.85
C SER A 21 4.67 -6.87 11.01
N ARG A 22 5.01 -8.02 11.61
CA ARG A 22 5.00 -9.33 10.95
C ARG A 22 3.57 -9.84 10.75
N GLU A 23 2.70 -9.68 11.73
CA GLU A 23 1.28 -10.04 11.61
C GLU A 23 0.55 -9.19 10.56
N GLU A 24 0.83 -7.89 10.52
CA GLU A 24 0.31 -6.98 9.50
C GLU A 24 0.80 -7.41 8.11
N THR A 25 2.09 -7.73 7.98
CA THR A 25 2.66 -8.25 6.73
C THR A 25 1.98 -9.56 6.30
N ALA A 26 1.80 -10.51 7.22
CA ALA A 26 1.13 -11.79 6.94
C ALA A 26 -0.30 -11.58 6.45
N THR A 27 -1.03 -10.67 7.11
CA THR A 27 -2.41 -10.32 6.78
C THR A 27 -2.50 -9.67 5.41
N ALA A 28 -1.61 -8.72 5.12
CA ALA A 28 -1.54 -8.06 3.83
C ALA A 28 -1.22 -9.08 2.73
N MET A 29 -0.19 -9.92 2.88
CA MET A 29 0.13 -10.98 1.93
C MET A 29 -1.06 -11.91 1.68
N GLY A 30 -1.76 -12.32 2.74
CA GLY A 30 -2.95 -13.16 2.66
C GLY A 30 -4.01 -12.59 1.73
N ARG A 31 -4.25 -11.28 1.80
CA ARG A 31 -5.21 -10.56 0.94
C ARG A 31 -4.70 -10.39 -0.48
N LEU A 32 -3.46 -9.93 -0.63
CA LEU A 32 -2.88 -9.64 -1.95
C LEU A 32 -2.77 -10.90 -2.81
N LEU A 33 -2.40 -12.04 -2.22
CA LEU A 33 -2.22 -13.29 -2.95
C LEU A 33 -3.53 -13.93 -3.40
N VAL A 34 -4.68 -13.59 -2.79
CA VAL A 34 -5.99 -14.09 -3.25
C VAL A 34 -6.75 -13.10 -4.12
N SER A 35 -6.27 -11.85 -4.21
CA SER A 35 -6.97 -10.78 -4.91
C SER A 35 -6.99 -11.00 -6.42
N ASP A 36 -8.17 -10.82 -7.02
CA ASP A 36 -8.35 -10.88 -8.48
C ASP A 36 -7.90 -9.60 -9.18
N ARG A 37 -8.06 -8.46 -8.48
CA ARG A 37 -7.77 -7.12 -9.00
C ARG A 37 -6.93 -6.35 -7.99
N LEU A 38 -5.77 -5.89 -8.44
CA LEU A 38 -4.89 -5.01 -7.69
C LEU A 38 -4.37 -3.94 -8.67
N ALA A 39 -4.23 -2.70 -8.21
CA ALA A 39 -3.55 -1.65 -8.94
C ALA A 39 -2.14 -1.41 -8.38
N GLY A 40 -1.37 -0.57 -9.08
CA GLY A 40 0.04 -0.33 -8.79
C GLY A 40 0.94 -1.42 -9.38
N ARG A 41 2.19 -1.06 -9.66
CA ARG A 41 3.13 -1.94 -10.41
C ARG A 41 3.40 -3.26 -9.70
N MET A 42 3.44 -3.28 -8.36
CA MET A 42 3.60 -4.52 -7.62
C MET A 42 2.28 -5.31 -7.64
N GLY A 43 1.13 -4.63 -7.57
CA GLY A 43 -0.18 -5.27 -7.67
C GLY A 43 -0.37 -6.03 -8.98
N GLU A 44 -0.01 -5.41 -10.10
CA GLU A 44 -0.03 -6.03 -11.43
C GLU A 44 0.84 -7.30 -11.49
N ARG A 45 2.04 -7.25 -10.90
CA ARG A 45 2.95 -8.40 -10.82
C ARG A 45 2.39 -9.53 -9.96
N ILE A 46 1.76 -9.18 -8.83
CA ILE A 46 1.12 -10.16 -7.94
C ILE A 46 -0.04 -10.85 -8.68
N VAL A 47 -0.95 -10.09 -9.28
CA VAL A 47 -2.11 -10.64 -10.00
C VAL A 47 -1.68 -11.56 -11.14
N ALA A 48 -0.61 -11.23 -11.87
CA ALA A 48 -0.08 -12.05 -12.94
C ALA A 48 0.45 -13.43 -12.48
N GLY A 49 0.80 -13.59 -11.20
CA GLY A 49 1.41 -14.81 -10.66
C GLY A 49 0.64 -15.50 -9.53
N ASN A 50 -0.52 -14.97 -9.13
CA ASN A 50 -1.18 -15.41 -7.90
C ASN A 50 -2.26 -16.50 -8.09
N GLU A 51 -2.51 -16.95 -9.32
CA GLU A 51 -3.52 -17.98 -9.63
C GLU A 51 -3.40 -19.22 -8.73
N ARG A 52 -2.17 -19.70 -8.50
CA ARG A 52 -1.88 -20.87 -7.65
C ARG A 52 -2.28 -20.72 -6.18
N PHE A 53 -2.47 -19.48 -5.71
CA PHE A 53 -2.81 -19.18 -4.31
C PHE A 53 -4.32 -18.98 -4.10
N ARG A 54 -5.12 -18.92 -5.19
CA ARG A 54 -6.55 -18.67 -5.12
C ARG A 54 -7.34 -19.94 -4.82
N GLY A 55 -8.55 -19.75 -4.27
CA GLY A 55 -9.49 -20.82 -3.94
C GLY A 55 -9.02 -21.75 -2.80
N ARG A 56 -9.83 -22.77 -2.53
CA ARG A 56 -9.60 -23.74 -1.45
C ARG A 56 -8.38 -24.63 -1.69
N ALA A 57 -8.09 -24.94 -2.95
CA ALA A 57 -6.92 -25.73 -3.32
C ALA A 57 -5.59 -24.97 -3.09
N GLY A 58 -5.59 -23.65 -3.28
CA GLY A 58 -4.43 -22.78 -3.07
C GLY A 58 -4.23 -22.34 -1.61
N GLU A 59 -5.15 -22.67 -0.70
CA GLU A 59 -5.11 -22.19 0.69
C GLU A 59 -3.87 -22.67 1.45
N GLN A 60 -3.56 -23.97 1.38
CA GLN A 60 -2.38 -24.50 2.04
C GLN A 60 -1.10 -23.94 1.41
N VAL A 61 -1.04 -23.89 0.06
CA VAL A 61 0.09 -23.31 -0.69
C VAL A 61 0.34 -21.86 -0.30
N ARG A 62 -0.74 -21.07 -0.12
CA ARG A 62 -0.66 -19.67 0.31
C ARG A 62 -0.14 -19.54 1.74
N ARG A 63 -0.64 -20.36 2.68
CA ARG A 63 -0.16 -20.37 4.07
C ARG A 63 1.32 -20.71 4.14
N ASP A 64 1.73 -21.79 3.48
CA ASP A 64 3.13 -22.24 3.45
C ASP A 64 4.03 -21.17 2.83
N TYR A 65 3.57 -20.50 1.77
CA TYR A 65 4.31 -19.42 1.13
C TYR A 65 4.47 -18.19 2.03
N ILE A 66 3.40 -17.77 2.72
CA ILE A 66 3.46 -16.65 3.68
C ILE A 66 4.41 -16.98 4.82
N GLU A 67 4.31 -18.18 5.39
CA GLU A 67 5.21 -18.64 6.45
C GLU A 67 6.67 -18.66 5.98
N PHE A 68 6.93 -19.18 4.78
CA PHE A 68 8.25 -19.16 4.17
C PHE A 68 8.80 -17.74 4.03
N VAL A 69 8.02 -16.82 3.44
CA VAL A 69 8.46 -15.43 3.24
C VAL A 69 8.76 -14.74 4.57
N LEU A 70 7.90 -14.90 5.58
CA LEU A 70 8.12 -14.27 6.88
C LEU A 70 9.30 -14.85 7.66
N LYS A 71 9.66 -16.10 7.41
CA LYS A 71 10.77 -16.78 8.10
C LYS A 71 12.11 -16.56 7.40
N GLU A 72 12.10 -16.60 6.07
CA GLU A 72 13.32 -16.64 5.25
C GLU A 72 13.66 -15.28 4.62
N THR A 73 12.80 -14.27 4.76
CA THR A 73 13.04 -12.93 4.20
C THR A 73 12.69 -11.83 5.20
N ASP A 74 13.31 -10.66 5.03
CA ASP A 74 12.97 -9.44 5.78
C ASP A 74 11.89 -8.60 5.07
N LEU A 75 11.06 -9.23 4.22
CA LEU A 75 10.00 -8.53 3.52
C LEU A 75 9.00 -7.94 4.52
N ARG A 76 8.79 -6.62 4.42
CA ARG A 76 7.78 -5.88 5.19
C ARG A 76 6.77 -5.26 4.25
N ILE A 77 5.50 -5.39 4.58
CA ILE A 77 4.42 -4.66 3.91
C ILE A 77 3.92 -3.57 4.84
N HIS A 78 4.04 -2.32 4.40
CA HIS A 78 3.58 -1.17 5.18
C HIS A 78 2.19 -0.73 4.72
N ALA A 79 1.27 -0.53 5.67
CA ALA A 79 -0.04 0.04 5.41
C ALA A 79 0.01 1.56 5.17
N CYS A 80 -0.77 2.02 4.21
CA CYS A 80 -1.11 3.42 3.99
C CYS A 80 -2.58 3.52 3.60
N ASP A 81 -3.24 4.65 3.86
CA ASP A 81 -4.65 4.85 3.47
C ASP A 81 -4.88 4.71 1.96
N TYR A 82 -3.85 5.05 1.17
CA TYR A 82 -3.89 5.00 -0.29
C TYR A 82 -3.34 3.70 -0.89
N GLY A 83 -2.85 2.76 -0.07
CA GLY A 83 -2.40 1.44 -0.51
C GLY A 83 -1.34 0.79 0.38
N TRP A 84 -0.83 -0.35 -0.08
CA TRP A 84 0.24 -1.11 0.55
C TRP A 84 1.59 -0.83 -0.10
N CYS A 85 2.65 -0.78 0.71
CA CYS A 85 4.02 -0.73 0.22
C CYS A 85 4.74 -2.04 0.54
N VAL A 86 4.97 -2.87 -0.49
CA VAL A 86 5.87 -4.04 -0.41
C VAL A 86 7.30 -3.51 -0.54
N PHE A 87 7.86 -3.05 0.58
CA PHE A 87 9.01 -2.17 0.55
C PHE A 87 10.28 -2.89 0.10
N GLN A 88 10.94 -2.31 -0.90
CA GLN A 88 12.28 -2.64 -1.36
C GLN A 88 13.02 -1.31 -1.53
N SER A 89 14.11 -1.12 -0.81
CA SER A 89 14.81 0.18 -0.74
C SER A 89 15.33 0.59 -2.12
N GLU A 90 15.82 -0.37 -2.89
CA GLU A 90 16.48 -0.20 -4.19
C GLU A 90 15.53 0.35 -5.27
N THR A 91 14.23 0.12 -5.11
CA THR A 91 13.21 0.58 -6.07
C THR A 91 12.23 1.58 -5.45
N SER A 92 12.51 2.02 -4.22
CA SER A 92 11.69 3.01 -3.53
C SER A 92 11.81 4.38 -4.21
N ARG A 93 10.68 5.04 -4.43
CA ARG A 93 10.65 6.41 -4.98
C ARG A 93 10.60 7.50 -3.91
N CYS A 94 10.18 7.15 -2.70
CA CYS A 94 10.09 8.09 -1.59
C CYS A 94 11.46 8.36 -0.92
N GLY A 95 12.53 7.65 -1.33
CA GLY A 95 13.86 7.76 -0.72
C GLY A 95 13.95 7.10 0.65
N GLY A 96 13.16 6.06 0.90
CA GLY A 96 13.27 5.26 2.11
C GLY A 96 14.47 4.32 2.06
N GLU A 97 15.18 4.15 3.17
CA GLU A 97 16.34 3.25 3.25
C GLU A 97 15.96 1.92 3.91
N VAL A 98 15.47 1.96 5.15
CA VAL A 98 15.04 0.77 5.90
C VAL A 98 13.53 0.53 5.79
N ALA A 99 12.77 1.63 5.66
CA ALA A 99 11.32 1.64 5.54
C ALA A 99 10.92 2.81 4.62
N PRO A 100 9.66 2.87 4.15
CA PRO A 100 9.17 4.00 3.38
C PRO A 100 9.37 5.33 4.12
N SER A 101 9.91 6.34 3.43
CA SER A 101 10.12 7.68 4.00
C SER A 101 8.78 8.39 4.21
N GLU A 102 8.49 8.82 5.44
CA GLU A 102 7.27 9.59 5.77
C GLU A 102 7.24 10.96 5.10
N ALA A 103 8.40 11.62 4.96
CA ALA A 103 8.48 12.93 4.32
C ALA A 103 8.42 12.83 2.79
N GLY A 104 8.91 11.72 2.21
CA GLY A 104 8.98 11.53 0.76
C GLY A 104 7.78 10.79 0.17
N ARG A 105 6.92 10.18 0.99
CA ARG A 105 5.74 9.46 0.52
C ARG A 105 4.60 10.44 0.20
N SER A 106 4.00 10.24 -0.96
CA SER A 106 2.76 10.90 -1.34
C SER A 106 2.01 10.00 -2.32
N PRO A 107 0.68 10.17 -2.50
CA PRO A 107 -0.08 9.38 -3.44
C PRO A 107 0.48 9.44 -4.87
N SER A 108 0.90 10.62 -5.33
CA SER A 108 1.47 10.80 -6.69
C SER A 108 2.85 10.12 -6.82
N VAL A 109 3.70 10.21 -5.80
CA VAL A 109 5.03 9.56 -5.80
C VAL A 109 4.88 8.03 -5.73
N CYS A 110 4.06 7.54 -4.80
CA CYS A 110 3.86 6.13 -4.54
C CYS A 110 3.15 5.42 -5.69
N LEU A 111 2.18 6.04 -6.36
CA LEU A 111 1.49 5.45 -7.51
C LEU A 111 2.47 5.05 -8.63
N GLY A 112 3.53 5.82 -8.82
CA GLY A 112 4.60 5.51 -9.76
C GLY A 112 5.70 4.61 -9.21
N CYS A 113 5.62 4.12 -7.97
CA CYS A 113 6.67 3.31 -7.36
C CYS A 113 6.51 1.81 -7.69
N ALA A 114 7.63 1.10 -7.80
CA ALA A 114 7.63 -0.35 -8.04
C ALA A 114 7.06 -1.15 -6.87
N ASN A 115 7.04 -0.58 -5.66
CA ASN A 115 6.65 -1.24 -4.42
C ASN A 115 5.13 -1.13 -4.12
N MET A 116 4.41 -0.38 -4.94
CA MET A 116 3.04 0.01 -4.64
C MET A 116 2.04 -1.06 -5.05
N VAL A 117 1.15 -1.40 -4.13
CA VAL A 117 -0.02 -2.26 -4.35
C VAL A 117 -1.26 -1.54 -3.83
N ILE A 118 -2.34 -1.53 -4.60
CA ILE A 118 -3.61 -0.94 -4.17
C ILE A 118 -4.69 -2.00 -4.36
N GLU A 119 -5.35 -2.38 -3.27
CA GLU A 119 -6.54 -3.25 -3.31
C GLU A 119 -7.84 -2.45 -3.12
N ALA A 120 -8.98 -3.10 -3.37
CA ALA A 120 -10.32 -2.50 -3.28
C ALA A 120 -10.60 -1.77 -1.95
N ARG A 121 -10.00 -2.21 -0.83
CA ARG A 121 -10.17 -1.54 0.48
C ARG A 121 -9.74 -0.08 0.49
N HIS A 122 -8.86 0.33 -0.42
CA HIS A 122 -8.36 1.70 -0.49
C HIS A 122 -9.26 2.60 -1.35
N ALA A 123 -10.29 2.04 -2.00
CA ALA A 123 -11.24 2.81 -2.81
C ALA A 123 -11.80 4.05 -2.08
N PRO A 124 -12.17 3.99 -0.77
CA PRO A 124 -12.65 5.17 -0.06
C PRO A 124 -11.67 6.35 -0.10
N TYR A 125 -10.37 6.10 0.11
CA TYR A 125 -9.34 7.14 0.01
C TYR A 125 -9.30 7.77 -1.38
N TRP A 126 -9.31 6.93 -2.42
CA TRP A 126 -9.18 7.40 -3.81
C TRP A 126 -10.42 8.16 -4.29
N ARG A 127 -11.63 7.76 -3.87
CA ARG A 127 -12.87 8.50 -4.13
C ARG A 127 -12.87 9.85 -3.43
N ASP A 128 -12.48 9.89 -2.17
CA ASP A 128 -12.40 11.11 -1.37
C ASP A 128 -11.33 12.08 -1.91
N ARG A 129 -10.16 11.56 -2.32
CA ARG A 129 -9.15 12.35 -3.04
C ARG A 129 -9.68 12.92 -4.36
N ARG A 130 -10.38 12.12 -5.16
CA ARG A 130 -11.02 12.57 -6.41
C ARG A 130 -12.00 13.71 -6.13
N ALA A 131 -12.95 13.49 -5.23
CA ALA A 131 -13.98 14.47 -4.87
C ALA A 131 -13.39 15.79 -4.35
N ARG A 132 -12.34 15.75 -3.52
CA ARG A 132 -11.64 16.97 -3.07
C ARG A 132 -10.99 17.74 -4.22
N ASN A 133 -10.34 17.05 -5.15
CA ASN A 133 -9.71 17.71 -6.29
C ASN A 133 -10.75 18.32 -7.24
N GLU A 134 -11.85 17.61 -7.50
CA GLU A 134 -12.99 18.12 -8.29
C GLU A 134 -13.61 19.37 -7.65
N ALA A 135 -13.76 19.39 -6.32
CA ALA A 135 -14.31 20.55 -5.61
C ALA A 135 -13.42 21.81 -5.72
N LEU A 136 -12.11 21.64 -5.93
CA LEU A 136 -11.17 22.75 -6.11
C LEU A 136 -11.13 23.28 -7.55
N MET A 137 -11.67 22.53 -8.52
CA MET A 137 -11.56 22.90 -9.93
C MET A 137 -12.19 24.25 -10.31
N PRO A 138 -13.41 24.61 -9.86
CA PRO A 138 -14.05 25.86 -10.27
C PRO A 138 -13.26 27.13 -9.94
N GLY A 139 -12.34 27.09 -8.97
CA GLY A 139 -11.50 28.21 -8.56
C GLY A 139 -10.05 28.16 -9.04
N ALA A 140 -9.67 27.16 -9.84
CA ALA A 140 -8.28 26.94 -10.20
C ALA A 140 -7.82 27.85 -11.35
N ASN A 141 -6.62 28.43 -11.22
CA ASN A 141 -5.93 29.01 -12.37
C ASN A 141 -5.42 27.89 -13.31
N PRO A 142 -4.99 28.20 -14.55
CA PRO A 142 -4.60 27.17 -15.52
C PRO A 142 -3.51 26.19 -15.05
N MET A 143 -2.54 26.66 -14.25
CA MET A 143 -1.47 25.80 -13.73
C MET A 143 -2.00 24.87 -12.63
N THR A 144 -2.82 25.39 -11.71
CA THR A 144 -3.48 24.58 -10.68
C THR A 144 -4.45 23.58 -11.30
N ALA A 145 -5.20 23.99 -12.33
CA ALA A 145 -6.12 23.13 -13.07
C ALA A 145 -5.41 21.91 -13.67
N ALA A 146 -4.24 22.12 -14.30
CA ALA A 146 -3.46 21.01 -14.86
C ALA A 146 -3.05 19.97 -13.80
N VAL A 147 -2.60 20.43 -12.63
CA VAL A 147 -2.21 19.54 -11.52
C VAL A 147 -3.43 18.79 -10.94
N LEU A 148 -4.58 19.48 -10.82
CA LEU A 148 -5.81 18.86 -10.33
C LEU A 148 -6.34 17.83 -11.33
N THR A 149 -6.31 18.10 -12.63
CA THR A 149 -6.66 17.13 -13.67
C THR A 149 -5.78 15.89 -13.58
N GLU A 150 -4.46 16.04 -13.50
CA GLU A 150 -3.56 14.89 -13.35
C GLU A 150 -3.89 14.08 -12.09
N ALA A 151 -4.18 14.74 -10.97
CA ALA A 151 -4.53 14.06 -9.72
C ALA A 151 -5.89 13.34 -9.81
N ILE A 152 -6.86 13.88 -10.53
CA ILE A 152 -8.16 13.25 -10.79
C ILE A 152 -7.97 12.01 -11.69
N ASP A 153 -7.23 12.14 -12.79
CA ASP A 153 -6.93 11.05 -13.72
C ASP A 153 -6.24 9.88 -12.99
N GLN A 154 -5.29 10.19 -12.09
CA GLN A 154 -4.66 9.19 -11.22
C GLN A 154 -5.69 8.43 -10.36
N CYS A 155 -6.68 9.13 -9.81
CA CYS A 155 -7.71 8.50 -8.98
C CYS A 155 -8.64 7.62 -9.82
N GLU A 156 -9.07 8.10 -10.99
CA GLU A 156 -9.90 7.34 -11.91
C GLU A 156 -9.20 6.08 -12.40
N TYR A 157 -7.91 6.17 -12.77
CA TYR A 157 -7.11 5.01 -13.14
C TYR A 157 -7.13 3.96 -12.01
N VAL A 158 -6.85 4.37 -10.78
CA VAL A 158 -6.81 3.45 -9.64
C VAL A 158 -8.17 2.80 -9.37
N LEU A 159 -9.24 3.60 -9.31
CA LEU A 159 -10.59 3.12 -9.04
C LEU A 159 -11.06 2.13 -10.12
N ASN A 160 -10.79 2.42 -11.39
CA ASN A 160 -11.05 1.51 -12.50
C ASN A 160 -10.23 0.22 -12.39
N SER A 161 -8.95 0.29 -12.01
CA SER A 161 -8.11 -0.91 -11.87
C SER A 161 -8.60 -1.84 -10.76
N ILE A 162 -8.97 -1.30 -9.59
CA ILE A 162 -9.38 -2.10 -8.43
C ILE A 162 -10.87 -2.50 -8.43
N GLY A 163 -11.67 -2.04 -9.40
CA GLY A 163 -13.12 -2.27 -9.44
C GLY A 163 -13.89 -1.43 -8.43
N GLY A 164 -13.33 -0.31 -8.00
CA GLY A 164 -13.88 0.57 -6.97
C GLY A 164 -15.08 1.41 -7.42
N ASP A 165 -15.44 1.40 -8.71
CA ASP A 165 -16.63 2.10 -9.21
C ASP A 165 -17.89 1.21 -9.24
N ASP A 166 -17.77 -0.10 -8.95
CA ASP A 166 -18.87 -1.08 -9.02
C ASP A 166 -19.80 -1.10 -7.78
N GLU A 167 -19.75 -0.09 -6.90
CA GLU A 167 -20.53 -0.05 -5.65
C GLU A 167 -21.99 0.41 -5.84
N HIS A 168 -22.59 0.14 -7.01
CA HIS A 168 -24.03 0.32 -7.31
C HIS A 168 -24.60 -0.95 -7.97
N ILE A 169 -24.82 -2.00 -7.16
CA ILE A 169 -25.86 -3.01 -7.38
C ILE A 169 -26.62 -3.20 -6.07
#